data_AF-A8T2Y0-F1
#
_entry.id   AF-A8T2Y0-F1
#
_cell.length_a   1.000
_cell.length_b   1.000
_cell.length_c   1.000
_cell.angle_alpha   90.00
_cell.angle_beta   90.00
_cell.angle_gamma   90.00
#
_symmetry.space_group_name_H-M   'P 1'
#
loop_
_entity.id
_entity.type
_entity.pdbx_description
1 polymer ?
#
loop_
_entity_poly.entity_id
_entity_poly.type
_entity_poly.pdbx_seq_one_letter_code
_entity_poly.pdbx_strand_id
1 'polypeptide(L)' 'MSSRNLPELINTTLLLYSEKLSNFDRDMLSGFLDQLNRKQALSEKQIKLCQKLLRKTNQVCVFIHDTPNDF' A
#
# COMPACT_ATOMS: atom_id res chain seq x y z
N MET A 1 13.59 -13.37 1.27
CA MET A 1 13.24 -12.00 1.72
C MET A 1 11.73 -11.90 1.72
N SER A 2 11.09 -11.84 2.88
CA SER A 2 9.62 -11.94 2.99
C SER A 2 8.93 -10.78 2.26
N SER A 3 8.19 -11.10 1.20
CA SER A 3 7.20 -10.21 0.58
C SER A 3 6.19 -9.80 1.66
N ARG A 4 6.26 -8.56 2.17
CA ARG A 4 5.22 -8.07 3.09
C ARG A 4 3.92 -7.94 2.32
N ASN A 5 2.85 -8.56 2.84
CA ASN A 5 1.52 -8.47 2.26
C ASN A 5 1.08 -6.99 2.23
N LEU A 6 0.61 -6.52 1.07
CA LEU A 6 0.13 -5.15 0.86
C LEU A 6 -0.82 -4.64 1.98
N PRO A 7 -1.79 -5.43 2.49
CA PRO A 7 -2.63 -5.01 3.62
C PRO A 7 -1.84 -4.75 4.91
N GLU A 8 -0.90 -5.61 5.28
CA GLU A 8 -0.07 -5.42 6.48
C GLU A 8 0.79 -4.17 6.39
N LEU A 9 1.31 -3.89 5.20
CA LEU A 9 2.13 -2.72 4.97
C LEU A 9 1.30 -1.43 5.05
N ILE A 10 0.10 -1.41 4.46
CA ILE A 10 -0.83 -0.28 4.61
C ILE A 10 -1.18 -0.09 6.08
N ASN A 11 -1.53 -1.16 6.79
CA ASN A 11 -1.89 -1.11 8.21
C ASN A 11 -0.73 -0.57 9.07
N THR A 12 0.50 -1.05 8.82
CA THR A 12 1.71 -0.55 9.50
C THR A 12 1.96 0.93 9.19
N THR A 13 1.70 1.36 7.96
CA THR A 13 1.86 2.76 7.57
C THR A 13 0.87 3.66 8.29
N LEU A 14 -0.40 3.26 8.34
CA LEU A 14 -1.43 4.00 9.06
C LEU A 14 -1.12 4.06 10.56
N LEU A 15 -0.60 2.98 11.14
CA LEU A 15 -0.27 2.93 12.56
C LEU A 15 0.96 3.78 12.92
N LEU A 16 2.05 3.69 12.14
CA LEU A 16 3.35 4.27 12.50
C LEU A 16 3.64 5.62 11.84
N TYR A 17 2.95 5.96 10.76
CA TYR A 17 3.24 7.14 9.93
C TYR A 17 2.01 7.98 9.60
N SER A 18 0.89 7.80 10.31
CA SER A 18 -0.31 8.62 10.15
C SER A 18 -0.03 10.12 10.28
N GLU A 19 0.85 10.51 11.20
CA GLU A 19 1.23 11.92 11.40
C GLU A 19 1.98 12.53 10.21
N LYS A 20 2.68 11.70 9.41
CA LYS A 20 3.36 12.13 8.18
C LYS A 20 2.44 12.16 6.97
N LEU A 21 1.23 11.65 7.11
CA LEU A 21 0.23 11.58 6.06
C LEU A 21 -0.83 12.66 6.28
N SER A 22 -1.21 13.33 5.19
CA SER A 22 -2.38 14.21 5.20
C SER A 22 -3.64 13.39 5.51
N ASN A 23 -4.68 14.03 6.06
CA ASN A 23 -5.95 13.35 6.33
C ASN A 23 -6.48 12.61 5.09
N PHE A 24 -6.40 13.26 3.92
CA PHE A 24 -6.75 12.64 2.64
C PHE A 24 -5.93 11.37 2.32
N ASP A 25 -4.61 11.40 2.54
CA ASP A 25 -3.76 10.24 2.27
C ASP A 25 -4.10 9.07 3.21
N ARG A 26 -4.43 9.36 4.48
CA ARG A 26 -4.87 8.37 5.47
C ARG A 26 -6.21 7.75 5.07
N ASP A 27 -7.19 8.57 4.70
CA ASP A 27 -8.50 8.10 4.25
C ASP A 27 -8.36 7.19 3.02
N MET A 28 -7.49 7.56 2.07
CA MET A 28 -7.23 6.73 0.89
C MET A 28 -6.60 5.38 1.24
N LEU A 29 -5.56 5.38 2.08
CA LEU A 29 -4.90 4.16 2.52
C LEU A 29 -5.85 3.27 3.33
N SER A 30 -6.68 3.86 4.20
CA SER A 30 -7.71 3.13 4.95
C SER A 30 -8.76 2.52 4.01
N GLY A 31 -9.15 3.22 2.95
CA GLY A 31 -10.04 2.70 1.91
C GLY A 31 -9.44 1.51 1.15
N PHE A 32 -8.15 1.58 0.79
CA PHE A 32 -7.45 0.46 0.17
C PHE A 32 -7.33 -0.74 1.11
N LEU A 33 -7.09 -0.51 2.39
CA LEU A 33 -7.03 -1.55 3.41
C LEU A 33 -8.38 -2.26 3.57
N ASP A 34 -9.48 -1.52 3.62
CA ASP A 34 -10.83 -2.09 3.71
C ASP A 34 -11.17 -2.94 2.48
N GLN A 35 -10.84 -2.48 1.27
CA GLN A 35 -11.01 -3.27 0.03
C GLN A 35 -10.24 -4.59 0.09
N LEU A 36 -8.97 -4.54 0.48
CA LEU A 36 -8.12 -5.72 0.60
C LEU A 36 -8.62 -6.68 1.70
N ASN A 37 -9.08 -6.16 2.84
CA ASN A 37 -9.68 -6.96 3.92
C ASN A 37 -10.97 -7.66 3.47
N ARG A 38 -11.73 -7.04 2.57
CA ARG A 38 -12.90 -7.64 1.91
C ARG A 38 -12.53 -8.59 0.78
N LYS A 39 -11.25 -8.93 0.62
CA LYS A 39 -10.70 -9.77 -0.45
C LYS A 39 -10.96 -9.21 -1.85
N GLN A 40 -11.17 -7.90 -1.97
CA GLN A 40 -11.27 -7.23 -3.26
C GLN A 40 -9.87 -6.89 -3.75
N ALA A 41 -9.60 -7.21 -5.01
CA ALA A 41 -8.35 -6.84 -5.65
C ALA A 41 -8.32 -5.33 -5.91
N LEU A 42 -7.21 -4.69 -5.59
CA LEU A 42 -6.96 -3.31 -6.01
C LEU A 42 -6.62 -3.29 -7.50
N SER A 43 -7.19 -2.33 -8.22
CA SER A 43 -6.78 -2.06 -9.60
C SER A 43 -5.33 -1.59 -9.65
N GLU A 44 -4.69 -1.77 -10.79
CA GLU A 44 -3.29 -1.37 -11.02
C GLU A 44 -3.06 0.14 -10.74
N LYS A 45 -4.07 0.98 -11.03
CA LYS A 45 -4.05 2.42 -10.70
C LYS A 45 -4.04 2.65 -9.19
N GLN A 46 -4.85 1.91 -8.44
CA GLN A 46 -4.90 2.00 -6.98
C GLN A 46 -3.60 1.47 -6.35
N ILE A 47 -3.01 0.41 -6.91
CA ILE A 47 -1.71 -0.12 -6.47
C ILE A 47 -0.61 0.93 -6.66
N LYS A 48 -0.51 1.54 -7.86
CA LYS A 48 0.46 2.62 -8.14
C LYS A 48 0.26 3.83 -7.22
N LEU A 49 -1.00 4.17 -6.93
CA LEU A 49 -1.31 5.26 -6.01
C LEU A 49 -0.92 4.92 -4.57
N CYS A 50 -1.27 3.72 -4.10
CA CYS A 50 -0.87 3.21 -2.80
C CYS A 50 0.65 3.24 -2.64
N GLN A 51 1.40 2.77 -3.65
CA GLN A 51 2.87 2.86 -3.69
C GLN A 51 3.39 4.29 -3.54
N LYS A 52 2.79 5.24 -4.25
CA LYS A 52 3.16 6.66 -4.17
C LYS A 52 2.91 7.23 -2.77
N LEU A 53 1.80 6.86 -2.14
CA LEU A 53 1.47 7.28 -0.77
C LEU A 53 2.43 6.67 0.26
N LEU A 54 2.75 5.39 0.12
CA LEU A 54 3.71 4.69 0.99
C LEU A 54 5.13 5.24 0.85
N ARG A 55 5.53 5.72 -0.33
CA ARG A 55 6.83 6.39 -0.50
C ARG A 55 6.93 7.70 0.27
N LYS A 56 5.82 8.43 0.49
CA LYS A 56 5.82 9.66 1.29
C LYS A 56 6.24 9.42 2.75
N THR A 57 6.02 8.21 3.26
CA THR A 57 6.34 7.87 4.65
C THR A 57 7.78 7.40 4.84
N ASN A 58 8.63 7.49 3.80
CA ASN A 58 9.99 6.96 3.77
C ASN A 58 10.07 5.45 4.04
N GLN A 59 8.95 4.72 3.98
CA GLN A 59 8.99 3.27 3.94
C GLN A 59 9.50 2.84 2.56
N VAL A 60 10.62 2.14 2.53
CA VAL A 60 11.10 1.43 1.34
C VAL A 60 10.13 0.29 1.08
N CYS A 61 9.08 0.57 0.31
CA CYS A 61 8.12 -0.43 -0.05
C CYS A 61 8.61 -1.17 -1.30
N VAL A 62 9.27 -2.30 -1.09
CA VAL A 62 9.57 -3.26 -2.16
C VAL A 62 8.33 -4.13 -2.34
N PHE A 63 7.44 -3.71 -3.26
CA PHE A 63 6.46 -4.64 -3.79
C PHE A 63 7.17 -5.60 -4.72
N ILE A 64 7.25 -6.86 -4.32
CA ILE A 64 7.53 -7.94 -5.27
C ILE A 64 6.23 -8.13 -6.03
N HIS A 65 6.07 -7.41 -7.14
CA HIS A 65 5.21 -7.93 -8.20
C HIS A 65 5.96 -9.11 -8.77
N ASP A 66 5.51 -10.34 -8.47
CA ASP A 66 5.66 -11.46 -9.40
C ASP A 66 4.84 -11.14 -10.67
N THR A 67 5.25 -10.11 -11.40
CA THR A 67 5.02 -10.07 -12.84
C THR A 67 6.17 -10.89 -13.41
N PRO A 68 5.93 -12.11 -13.94
CA PRO A 68 6.94 -12.72 -14.79
C PRO A 68 7.17 -11.70 -15.91
N ASN A 69 8.40 -11.22 -15.97
CA ASN A 69 8.86 -10.48 -17.13
C ASN A 69 8.83 -11.51 -18.26
N ASP A 70 7.74 -11.59 -19.02
CA ASP A 70 7.71 -12.32 -20.28
C ASP A 70 8.70 -11.60 -21.21
N PHE A 71 9.88 -12.21 -21.33
CA PHE A 71 10.92 -11.91 -22.31
C PHE A 71 10.59 -12.60 -23.63
#